data_AF-A0A965ABK0-F1
#
_entry.id   AF-A0A965ABK0-F1
#
_cell.length_a   1.000
_cell.length_b   1.000
_cell.length_c   1.000
_cell.angle_alpha   90.00
_cell.angle_beta   90.00
_cell.angle_gamma   90.00
#
_symmetry.space_group_name_H-M   'P 1'
#
loop_
_entity.id
_entity.type
_entity.pdbx_description
1 polymer ?
#
loop_
_entity_poly.entity_id
_entity_poly.type
_entity_poly.pdbx_seq_one_letter_code
_entity_poly.pdbx_strand_id
1 'polypeptide(L)'
;MRRKSALLWLFLHVSGFALAQSSYIPLNEDYYQRLDRYEIKAGKVYPQIFTSVKQYKRSDAVAFMDSINAHGLAASKSDQFNLAYIRNDNWEWSKAETADSKKTVLKSFYKKKADFYSYHTEDFDLHINPILYLSGGTDSRLSNDPLYINTRGAEVRGMVDGKVGFYTYLTENQMLMPEYVNDERRRIGVVPQEGFWKGYKGGPAVDFLQARGYITFEATKHINLQFGHDRFFIGNGHRSMILSGNAPAALFFKGNVKVWKFNYLFLINRYTAEPRGNVTGSFGNGGYPEKFMALHHFSINVGKKLNIGVFESVVFGADSLNQGKFDVAYANPIIFYRAIEHQTGSRDNVLLGTDFKWNAIKKVQLYGQLTLDEFLLDNLRAGNGWWANKFAVQAGLK
;
A
#
# COMPACT_ATOMS: atom_id res chain seq x y z
N MET A 1 -68.40 24.34 1.65
CA MET A 1 -67.23 24.73 2.46
C MET A 1 -65.97 24.30 1.72
N ARG A 2 -65.12 25.28 1.36
CA ARG A 2 -63.88 25.11 0.59
C ARG A 2 -62.67 25.05 1.53
N ARG A 3 -61.61 24.39 1.03
CA ARG A 3 -60.15 24.56 1.29
C ARG A 3 -59.43 23.41 2.03
N LYS A 4 -58.84 22.56 1.18
CA LYS A 4 -57.46 22.02 1.19
C LYS A 4 -56.48 22.74 2.15
N SER A 5 -55.76 21.96 2.96
CA SER A 5 -54.44 22.26 3.57
C SER A 5 -53.76 20.91 3.88
N ALA A 6 -52.88 20.39 3.03
CA ALA A 6 -51.44 20.69 2.89
C ALA A 6 -50.58 19.67 3.67
N LEU A 7 -50.00 18.72 2.91
CA LEU A 7 -48.91 17.85 3.31
C LEU A 7 -47.72 18.68 3.82
N LEU A 8 -47.12 18.26 4.93
CA LEU A 8 -45.78 18.67 5.34
C LEU A 8 -44.83 17.47 5.16
N TRP A 9 -44.27 17.35 3.96
CA TRP A 9 -43.05 16.59 3.73
C TRP A 9 -41.88 17.44 4.23
N LEU A 10 -41.28 17.04 5.35
CA LEU A 10 -40.03 17.60 5.83
C LEU A 10 -38.88 16.99 4.99
N PHE A 11 -38.66 17.50 3.78
CA PHE A 11 -37.44 17.24 3.03
C PHE A 11 -36.30 18.02 3.68
N LEU A 12 -35.57 17.36 4.57
CA LEU A 12 -34.22 17.76 4.98
C LEU A 12 -33.34 17.86 3.73
N HIS A 13 -33.17 19.09 3.23
CA HIS A 13 -32.10 19.45 2.32
C HIS A 13 -30.77 19.36 3.08
N VAL A 14 -30.25 18.13 3.23
CA VAL A 14 -28.82 17.95 3.46
C VAL A 14 -28.17 18.17 2.11
N SER A 15 -27.68 19.38 1.88
CA SER A 15 -26.71 19.67 0.83
C SER A 15 -25.51 18.77 1.07
N GLY A 16 -25.48 17.65 0.34
CA GLY A 16 -24.40 16.68 0.41
C GLY A 16 -23.09 17.35 0.04
N PHE A 17 -22.21 17.52 1.03
CA PHE A 17 -20.80 17.68 0.73
C PHE A 17 -20.38 16.41 -0.01
N ALA A 18 -20.15 16.52 -1.32
CA ALA A 18 -19.66 15.41 -2.11
C ALA A 18 -18.32 14.95 -1.51
N LEU A 19 -18.34 13.78 -0.87
CA LEU A 19 -17.14 13.08 -0.44
C LEU A 19 -16.50 12.53 -1.70
N ALA A 20 -15.60 13.28 -2.30
CA ALA A 20 -14.96 12.81 -3.52
C ALA A 20 -13.98 11.68 -3.17
N GLN A 21 -14.34 10.46 -3.55
CA GLN A 21 -13.52 9.28 -3.29
C GLN A 21 -12.40 9.15 -4.28
N SER A 22 -11.33 8.46 -3.92
CA SER A 22 -10.16 8.36 -4.79
C SER A 22 -9.59 6.97 -4.75
N SER A 23 -9.20 6.45 -5.90
CA SER A 23 -8.36 5.26 -5.96
C SER A 23 -6.97 5.57 -5.38
N TYR A 24 -6.22 4.51 -5.10
CA TYR A 24 -4.89 4.62 -4.54
C TYR A 24 -3.83 4.52 -5.64
N ILE A 25 -2.71 5.20 -5.43
CA ILE A 25 -1.54 5.06 -6.29
C ILE A 25 -0.93 3.68 -6.00
N PRO A 26 -0.79 2.80 -6.99
CA PRO A 26 -0.19 1.48 -6.78
C PRO A 26 1.23 1.63 -6.21
N LEU A 27 1.67 0.69 -5.37
CA LEU A 27 3.04 0.70 -4.86
C LEU A 27 4.04 0.70 -6.02
N ASN A 28 4.68 1.84 -6.24
CA ASN A 28 5.69 2.09 -7.26
C ASN A 28 6.81 2.93 -6.61
N GLU A 29 8.03 2.42 -6.63
CA GLU A 29 9.13 3.04 -5.90
C GLU A 29 9.39 4.49 -6.35
N ASP A 30 9.51 4.73 -7.66
CA ASP A 30 9.80 6.06 -8.21
C ASP A 30 8.72 7.09 -7.87
N TYR A 31 7.44 6.69 -7.97
CA TYR A 31 6.33 7.58 -7.69
C TYR A 31 6.32 8.01 -6.22
N TYR A 32 6.49 7.04 -5.31
CA TYR A 32 6.48 7.30 -3.87
C TYR A 32 7.73 8.05 -3.43
N GLN A 33 8.89 7.74 -3.98
CA GLN A 33 10.12 8.49 -3.72
C GLN A 33 9.98 9.96 -4.14
N ARG A 34 9.31 10.25 -5.27
CA ARG A 34 9.03 11.64 -5.69
C ARG A 34 8.13 12.37 -4.69
N LEU A 35 7.08 11.73 -4.19
CA LEU A 35 6.19 12.34 -3.19
C LEU A 35 6.92 12.55 -1.86
N ASP A 36 7.58 11.52 -1.32
CA ASP A 36 8.32 11.57 -0.06
C ASP A 36 9.42 12.67 -0.13
N ARG A 37 10.11 12.80 -1.27
CA ARG A 37 11.13 13.84 -1.51
C ARG A 37 10.60 15.25 -1.25
N TYR A 38 9.38 15.58 -1.66
CA TYR A 38 8.85 16.93 -1.48
C TYR A 38 8.56 17.27 -0.02
N GLU A 39 8.16 16.27 0.77
CA GLU A 39 7.97 16.44 2.20
C GLU A 39 9.32 16.67 2.90
N ILE A 40 10.33 15.88 2.52
CA ILE A 40 11.72 16.03 3.01
C ILE A 40 12.27 17.40 2.64
N LYS A 41 12.09 17.83 1.38
CA LYS A 41 12.52 19.15 0.88
C LYS A 41 11.84 20.29 1.63
N ALA A 42 10.56 20.13 1.98
CA ALA A 42 9.82 21.10 2.76
C ALA A 42 10.36 21.24 4.20
N GLY A 43 10.99 20.17 4.73
CA GLY A 43 11.46 20.13 6.12
C GLY A 43 10.32 20.17 7.13
N LYS A 44 9.12 19.70 6.74
CA LYS A 44 7.92 19.64 7.59
C LYS A 44 7.01 18.49 7.18
N VAL A 45 6.19 18.00 8.10
CA VAL A 45 5.15 16.98 7.83
C VAL A 45 3.86 17.63 7.35
N TYR A 46 3.09 16.90 6.53
CA TYR A 46 1.83 17.38 5.96
C TYR A 46 0.66 16.48 6.37
N PRO A 47 -0.45 17.04 6.87
CA PRO A 47 -1.60 16.22 7.30
C PRO A 47 -2.33 15.54 6.15
N GLN A 48 -2.16 15.99 4.91
CA GLN A 48 -2.74 15.36 3.72
C GLN A 48 -2.14 13.96 3.48
N ILE A 49 -0.86 13.76 3.79
CA ILE A 49 -0.13 12.54 3.45
C ILE A 49 0.66 12.02 4.65
N PHE A 50 0.26 10.86 5.16
CA PHE A 50 0.98 10.15 6.20
C PHE A 50 1.92 9.14 5.54
N THR A 51 3.17 9.55 5.30
CA THR A 51 4.11 8.75 4.49
C THR A 51 4.52 7.40 5.09
N SER A 52 4.26 7.21 6.39
CA SER A 52 4.46 5.95 7.10
C SER A 52 3.47 4.88 6.65
N VAL A 53 2.31 5.22 6.09
CA VAL A 53 1.30 4.23 5.67
C VAL A 53 1.05 4.36 4.17
N LYS A 54 1.51 3.36 3.41
CA LYS A 54 1.29 3.24 1.97
C LYS A 54 0.23 2.16 1.71
N GLN A 55 -0.64 2.28 0.73
CA GLN A 55 -0.63 3.22 -0.41
C GLN A 55 -1.22 4.61 -0.10
N TYR A 56 -0.87 5.61 -0.91
CA TYR A 56 -1.44 6.97 -0.85
C TYR A 56 -2.64 7.12 -1.78
N LYS A 57 -3.68 7.82 -1.34
CA LYS A 57 -4.81 8.20 -2.21
C LYS A 57 -4.35 9.21 -3.26
N ARG A 58 -4.89 9.10 -4.47
CA ARG A 58 -4.57 10.02 -5.57
C ARG A 58 -4.96 11.46 -5.26
N SER A 59 -6.15 11.67 -4.68
CA SER A 59 -6.62 12.99 -4.24
C SER A 59 -5.73 13.61 -3.15
N ASP A 60 -5.33 12.82 -2.14
CA ASP A 60 -4.41 13.25 -1.07
C ASP A 60 -3.04 13.66 -1.66
N ALA A 61 -2.52 12.89 -2.62
CA ALA A 61 -1.25 13.18 -3.30
C ALA A 61 -1.32 14.49 -4.11
N VAL A 62 -2.43 14.74 -4.82
CA VAL A 62 -2.64 16.00 -5.55
C VAL A 62 -2.75 17.18 -4.58
N ALA A 63 -3.56 17.09 -3.52
CA ALA A 63 -3.69 18.15 -2.53
C ALA A 63 -2.37 18.47 -1.82
N PHE A 64 -1.56 17.44 -1.56
CA PHE A 64 -0.20 17.59 -1.06
C PHE A 64 0.69 18.33 -2.07
N MET A 65 0.72 17.90 -3.34
CA MET A 65 1.55 18.53 -4.37
C MET A 65 1.13 19.98 -4.69
N ASP A 66 -0.16 20.29 -4.61
CA ASP A 66 -0.66 21.66 -4.73
C ASP A 66 -0.17 22.54 -3.59
N SER A 67 -0.14 21.99 -2.37
CA SER A 67 0.48 22.66 -1.23
C SER A 67 1.97 22.88 -1.45
N ILE A 68 2.71 21.89 -1.98
CA ILE A 68 4.14 22.02 -2.29
C ILE A 68 4.38 23.14 -3.32
N ASN A 69 3.57 23.20 -4.37
CA ASN A 69 3.67 24.24 -5.39
C ASN A 69 3.36 25.63 -4.83
N ALA A 70 2.29 25.77 -4.05
CA ALA A 70 1.90 27.05 -3.43
C ALA A 70 2.97 27.62 -2.49
N HIS A 71 3.77 26.76 -1.84
CA HIS A 71 4.90 27.18 -1.00
C HIS A 71 6.19 27.46 -1.80
N GLY A 72 6.17 27.41 -3.13
CA GLY A 72 7.35 27.64 -3.98
C GLY A 72 8.42 26.56 -3.87
N LEU A 73 8.08 25.37 -3.35
CA LEU A 73 9.05 24.30 -3.12
C LEU A 73 9.37 23.50 -4.39
N ALA A 74 8.60 23.66 -5.46
CA ALA A 74 8.80 22.98 -6.74
C ALA A 74 9.49 23.88 -7.80
N ALA A 75 10.58 24.57 -7.46
CA ALA A 75 11.13 25.62 -8.32
C ALA A 75 11.98 25.14 -9.54
N SER A 76 12.67 23.99 -9.45
CA SER A 76 13.57 23.57 -10.53
C SER A 76 12.82 22.98 -11.73
N LYS A 77 13.48 22.89 -12.89
CA LYS A 77 12.91 22.20 -14.08
C LYS A 77 12.48 20.76 -13.77
N SER A 78 13.30 20.04 -13.01
CA SER A 78 12.96 18.68 -12.57
C SER A 78 11.76 18.67 -11.62
N ASP A 79 11.63 19.68 -10.75
CA ASP A 79 10.48 19.75 -9.87
C ASP A 79 9.18 20.08 -10.60
N GLN A 80 9.24 21.00 -11.56
CA GLN A 80 8.10 21.33 -12.41
C GLN A 80 7.68 20.13 -13.26
N PHE A 81 8.64 19.34 -13.75
CA PHE A 81 8.35 18.08 -14.42
C PHE A 81 7.64 17.08 -13.48
N ASN A 82 8.16 16.88 -12.26
CA ASN A 82 7.54 15.97 -11.30
C ASN A 82 6.13 16.41 -10.89
N LEU A 83 5.94 17.71 -10.65
CA LEU A 83 4.64 18.29 -10.34
C LEU A 83 3.66 18.07 -11.49
N ALA A 84 4.06 18.38 -12.72
CA ALA A 84 3.24 18.16 -13.91
C ALA A 84 2.94 16.67 -14.12
N TYR A 85 3.90 15.78 -13.88
CA TYR A 85 3.72 14.33 -13.99
C TYR A 85 2.66 13.84 -13.01
N ILE A 86 2.81 14.14 -11.71
CA ILE A 86 1.85 13.71 -10.67
C ILE A 86 0.47 14.33 -10.95
N ARG A 87 0.39 15.60 -11.34
CA ARG A 87 -0.89 16.23 -11.65
C ARG A 87 -1.55 15.63 -12.90
N ASN A 88 -0.81 15.38 -13.98
CA ASN A 88 -1.36 14.79 -15.20
C ASN A 88 -1.77 13.34 -15.02
N ASP A 89 -1.06 12.57 -14.19
CA ASP A 89 -1.43 11.18 -13.85
C ASP A 89 -2.69 11.09 -12.98
N ASN A 90 -3.04 12.18 -12.30
CA ASN A 90 -4.23 12.33 -11.45
C ASN A 90 -5.11 13.50 -11.94
N TRP A 91 -5.31 13.60 -13.25
CA TRP A 91 -5.99 14.75 -13.87
C TRP A 91 -7.44 14.89 -13.42
N GLU A 92 -8.07 13.79 -13.00
CA GLU A 92 -9.42 13.76 -12.43
C GLU A 92 -9.52 14.52 -11.10
N TRP A 93 -8.39 14.73 -10.41
CA TRP A 93 -8.28 15.48 -9.15
C TRP A 93 -7.63 16.84 -9.32
N SER A 94 -6.65 16.95 -10.21
CA SER A 94 -5.74 18.09 -10.26
C SER A 94 -6.18 19.23 -11.18
N LYS A 95 -7.24 19.03 -11.99
CA LYS A 95 -7.65 19.96 -13.06
C LYS A 95 -6.45 20.45 -13.89
N ALA A 96 -5.49 19.56 -14.16
CA ALA A 96 -4.25 19.97 -14.83
C ALA A 96 -4.55 20.45 -16.25
N GLU A 97 -4.23 21.71 -16.54
CA GLU A 97 -4.37 22.31 -17.88
C GLU A 97 -3.58 21.54 -18.94
N THR A 98 -2.53 20.81 -18.52
CA THR A 98 -1.67 20.04 -19.41
C THR A 98 -2.07 18.57 -19.54
N ALA A 99 -3.19 18.13 -18.98
CA ALA A 99 -3.58 16.73 -18.99
C ALA A 99 -3.98 16.23 -20.39
N ASP A 100 -4.51 17.11 -21.24
CA ASP A 100 -4.99 16.75 -22.57
C ASP A 100 -3.84 16.53 -23.56
N SER A 101 -4.00 15.49 -24.38
CA SER A 101 -3.06 15.18 -25.45
C SER A 101 -3.27 16.11 -26.63
N LYS A 102 -2.15 16.56 -27.24
CA LYS A 102 -2.21 17.36 -28.48
C LYS A 102 -2.68 16.57 -29.70
N LYS A 103 -2.46 15.24 -29.69
CA LYS A 103 -2.84 14.32 -30.76
C LYS A 103 -3.42 13.06 -30.14
N THR A 104 -4.61 12.67 -30.61
CA THR A 104 -5.30 11.44 -30.20
C THR A 104 -5.10 10.35 -31.24
N VAL A 105 -5.14 9.08 -30.82
CA VAL A 105 -5.10 7.92 -31.73
C VAL A 105 -6.53 7.45 -31.98
N LEU A 106 -6.90 7.29 -33.26
CA LEU A 106 -8.25 6.89 -33.69
C LEU A 106 -9.40 7.70 -33.06
N LYS A 107 -9.13 8.96 -32.65
CA LYS A 107 -10.05 9.89 -31.94
C LYS A 107 -10.58 9.41 -30.58
N SER A 108 -10.28 8.18 -30.17
CA SER A 108 -10.77 7.58 -28.92
C SER A 108 -9.67 7.33 -27.89
N PHE A 109 -8.45 7.05 -28.35
CA PHE A 109 -7.33 6.69 -27.47
C PHE A 109 -6.40 7.87 -27.22
N TYR A 110 -5.78 7.89 -26.04
CA TYR A 110 -4.88 8.94 -25.57
C TYR A 110 -5.49 10.34 -25.65
N LYS A 111 -6.77 10.51 -25.28
CA LYS A 111 -7.36 11.85 -25.08
C LYS A 111 -6.67 12.59 -23.95
N LYS A 112 -6.35 11.85 -22.88
CA LYS A 112 -5.52 12.29 -21.76
C LYS A 112 -4.12 11.70 -21.94
N LYS A 113 -3.08 12.45 -21.55
CA LYS A 113 -1.69 11.98 -21.67
C LYS A 113 -1.39 10.76 -20.83
N ALA A 114 -2.07 10.62 -19.69
CA ALA A 114 -1.83 9.55 -18.72
C ALA A 114 -2.66 8.27 -18.99
N ASP A 115 -3.64 8.33 -19.90
CA ASP A 115 -4.55 7.22 -20.13
C ASP A 115 -4.54 6.75 -21.58
N PHE A 116 -4.40 5.44 -21.79
CA PHE A 116 -4.66 4.85 -23.10
C PHE A 116 -6.11 5.04 -23.50
N TYR A 117 -7.05 4.76 -22.59
CA TYR A 117 -8.45 5.09 -22.74
C TYR A 117 -8.99 5.65 -21.43
N SER A 118 -9.77 6.72 -21.50
CA SER A 118 -10.51 7.23 -20.35
C SER A 118 -11.90 7.73 -20.72
N TYR A 119 -12.79 7.60 -19.75
CA TYR A 119 -14.17 8.07 -19.80
C TYR A 119 -14.52 8.71 -18.46
N HIS A 120 -15.06 9.93 -18.49
CA HIS A 120 -15.29 10.71 -17.29
C HIS A 120 -16.56 11.54 -17.42
N THR A 121 -17.49 11.30 -16.50
CA THR A 121 -18.72 12.04 -16.26
C THR A 121 -18.86 12.31 -14.76
N GLU A 122 -19.90 13.02 -14.35
CA GLU A 122 -20.18 13.27 -12.93
C GLU A 122 -20.44 11.97 -12.15
N ASP A 123 -21.06 10.97 -12.79
CA ASP A 123 -21.46 9.71 -12.17
C ASP A 123 -20.47 8.56 -12.41
N PHE A 124 -19.59 8.67 -13.42
CA PHE A 124 -18.72 7.56 -13.79
C PHE A 124 -17.37 8.01 -14.30
N ASP A 125 -16.31 7.47 -13.70
CA ASP A 125 -14.92 7.68 -14.06
C ASP A 125 -14.25 6.34 -14.34
N LEU A 126 -13.53 6.25 -15.45
CA LEU A 126 -12.85 5.05 -15.90
C LEU A 126 -11.55 5.41 -16.61
N HIS A 127 -10.47 4.72 -16.22
CA HIS A 127 -9.15 4.80 -16.82
C HIS A 127 -8.67 3.38 -17.11
N ILE A 128 -8.18 3.16 -18.32
CA ILE A 128 -7.64 1.88 -18.78
C ILE A 128 -6.26 2.14 -19.39
N ASN A 129 -5.27 1.39 -18.92
CA ASN A 129 -3.88 1.49 -19.37
C ASN A 129 -3.30 0.10 -19.66
N PRO A 130 -2.71 -0.13 -20.84
CA PRO A 130 -1.89 -1.31 -21.06
C PRO A 130 -0.61 -1.20 -20.23
N ILE A 131 -0.15 -2.34 -19.71
CA ILE A 131 1.11 -2.45 -18.99
C ILE A 131 2.10 -3.16 -19.90
N LEU A 132 3.26 -2.54 -20.08
CA LEU A 132 4.40 -3.15 -20.73
C LEU A 132 5.66 -2.78 -19.96
N TYR A 133 6.38 -3.78 -19.47
CA TYR A 133 7.69 -3.58 -18.88
C TYR A 133 8.67 -4.59 -19.47
N LEU A 134 9.58 -4.06 -20.28
CA LEU A 134 10.64 -4.80 -20.94
C LEU A 134 11.98 -4.37 -20.35
N SER A 135 12.80 -5.33 -19.97
CA SER A 135 14.17 -5.08 -19.51
C SER A 135 15.10 -6.12 -20.10
N GLY A 136 16.35 -5.74 -20.33
CA GLY A 136 17.43 -6.61 -20.78
C GLY A 136 18.71 -6.26 -20.04
N GLY A 137 19.52 -7.25 -19.70
CA GLY A 137 20.77 -7.05 -18.98
C GLY A 137 21.61 -8.31 -18.91
N THR A 138 22.69 -8.24 -18.15
CA THR A 138 23.60 -9.36 -17.91
C THR A 138 23.94 -9.44 -16.41
N ASP A 139 24.23 -10.64 -15.94
CA ASP A 139 24.79 -10.88 -14.61
C ASP A 139 26.08 -11.68 -14.82
N SER A 140 27.19 -11.23 -14.25
CA SER A 140 28.49 -11.90 -14.42
C SER A 140 28.51 -13.32 -13.83
N ARG A 141 27.55 -13.67 -12.95
CA ARG A 141 27.38 -15.02 -12.40
C ARG A 141 26.52 -15.93 -13.27
N LEU A 142 25.80 -15.38 -14.25
CA LEU A 142 25.01 -16.14 -15.22
C LEU A 142 25.80 -16.24 -16.52
N SER A 143 26.74 -17.18 -16.58
CA SER A 143 27.85 -17.20 -17.55
C SER A 143 27.46 -17.13 -19.03
N ASN A 144 26.20 -17.40 -19.41
CA ASN A 144 25.69 -17.24 -20.79
C ASN A 144 24.19 -16.85 -20.91
N ASP A 145 23.47 -16.64 -19.80
CA ASP A 145 22.03 -16.37 -19.84
C ASP A 145 21.75 -14.87 -19.67
N PRO A 146 21.25 -14.15 -20.69
CA PRO A 146 20.92 -12.73 -20.56
C PRO A 146 19.71 -12.56 -19.65
N LEU A 147 19.82 -11.60 -18.72
CA LEU A 147 18.68 -11.17 -17.91
C LEU A 147 17.64 -10.55 -18.82
N TYR A 148 16.38 -10.86 -18.55
CA TYR A 148 15.27 -10.20 -19.21
C TYR A 148 14.06 -10.11 -18.30
N ILE A 149 13.27 -9.05 -18.50
CA ILE A 149 11.91 -8.94 -17.96
C ILE A 149 10.99 -8.72 -19.15
N ASN A 150 9.90 -9.47 -19.18
CA ASN A 150 8.81 -9.33 -20.12
C ASN A 150 7.49 -9.40 -19.36
N THR A 151 7.03 -8.22 -18.93
CA THR A 151 5.76 -8.04 -18.25
C THR A 151 4.76 -7.39 -19.18
N ARG A 152 3.57 -7.97 -19.25
CA ARG A 152 2.47 -7.49 -20.10
C ARG A 152 1.16 -7.59 -19.37
N GLY A 153 0.27 -6.62 -19.58
CA GLY A 153 -1.03 -6.68 -18.95
C GLY A 153 -1.86 -5.43 -19.12
N ALA A 154 -2.76 -5.21 -18.17
CA ALA A 154 -3.61 -4.03 -18.13
C ALA A 154 -3.87 -3.59 -16.69
N GLU A 155 -3.97 -2.28 -16.52
CA GLU A 155 -4.45 -1.61 -15.34
C GLU A 155 -5.80 -0.95 -15.67
N VAL A 156 -6.77 -1.14 -14.80
CA VAL A 156 -8.08 -0.51 -14.87
C VAL A 156 -8.38 0.12 -13.52
N ARG A 157 -8.77 1.38 -13.51
CA ARG A 157 -9.17 2.10 -12.30
C ARG A 157 -10.31 3.06 -12.60
N GLY A 158 -11.03 3.45 -11.57
CA GLY A 158 -12.12 4.40 -11.75
C GLY A 158 -12.97 4.54 -10.52
N MET A 159 -14.14 5.15 -10.71
CA MET A 159 -15.09 5.44 -9.66
C MET A 159 -16.52 5.50 -10.19
N VAL A 160 -17.46 5.10 -9.34
CA VAL A 160 -18.90 5.21 -9.58
C VAL A 160 -19.51 6.18 -8.57
N ASP A 161 -20.36 7.09 -9.04
CA ASP A 161 -21.13 8.11 -8.30
C ASP A 161 -20.30 9.01 -7.40
N GLY A 162 -19.00 9.15 -7.66
CA GLY A 162 -18.08 9.80 -6.72
C GLY A 162 -17.94 9.05 -5.38
N LYS A 163 -18.46 7.82 -5.26
CA LYS A 163 -18.78 7.10 -3.99
C LYS A 163 -18.29 5.65 -3.91
N VAL A 164 -17.83 5.05 -4.99
CA VAL A 164 -17.15 3.75 -4.91
C VAL A 164 -15.99 3.76 -5.88
N GLY A 165 -14.76 3.75 -5.37
CA GLY A 165 -13.56 3.59 -6.18
C GLY A 165 -13.27 2.11 -6.44
N PHE A 166 -12.77 1.80 -7.63
CA PHE A 166 -12.31 0.44 -7.98
C PHE A 166 -10.94 0.48 -8.65
N TYR A 167 -10.22 -0.62 -8.51
CA TYR A 167 -8.89 -0.84 -9.09
C TYR A 167 -8.70 -2.30 -9.46
N THR A 168 -8.09 -2.54 -10.60
CA THR A 168 -7.68 -3.85 -11.11
C THR A 168 -6.34 -3.74 -11.82
N TYR A 169 -5.45 -4.69 -11.56
CA TYR A 169 -4.15 -4.82 -12.18
C TYR A 169 -3.92 -6.30 -12.48
N LEU A 170 -3.69 -6.62 -13.75
CA LEU A 170 -3.46 -7.99 -14.19
C LEU A 170 -2.25 -8.03 -15.14
N THR A 171 -1.25 -8.85 -14.82
CA THR A 171 -0.07 -9.05 -15.67
C THR A 171 0.35 -10.50 -15.78
N GLU A 172 0.80 -10.90 -16.97
CA GLU A 172 1.74 -12.02 -17.14
C GLU A 172 3.17 -11.51 -17.04
N ASN A 173 4.05 -12.27 -16.42
CA ASN A 173 5.43 -11.88 -16.17
C ASN A 173 6.34 -13.05 -16.49
N GLN A 174 7.25 -12.85 -17.44
CA GLN A 174 8.30 -13.81 -17.78
C GLN A 174 9.64 -13.14 -17.55
N MET A 175 10.50 -13.72 -16.71
CA MET A 175 11.80 -13.12 -16.46
C MET A 175 12.89 -14.11 -16.08
N LEU A 176 14.13 -13.75 -16.44
CA LEU A 176 15.33 -14.28 -15.81
C LEU A 176 15.86 -13.23 -14.85
N MET A 177 15.89 -13.57 -13.57
CA MET A 177 16.30 -12.66 -12.49
C MET A 177 17.81 -12.71 -12.27
N PRO A 178 18.43 -11.62 -11.75
CA PRO A 178 19.80 -11.65 -11.28
C PRO A 178 20.04 -12.80 -10.30
N GLU A 179 21.26 -13.34 -10.27
CA GLU A 179 21.53 -14.59 -9.56
C GLU A 179 21.34 -14.46 -8.05
N TYR A 180 21.46 -13.24 -7.49
CA TYR A 180 21.27 -13.02 -6.05
C TYR A 180 19.79 -13.15 -5.67
N VAL A 181 18.88 -12.84 -6.60
CA VAL A 181 17.45 -13.05 -6.44
C VAL A 181 17.12 -14.53 -6.61
N ASN A 182 17.80 -15.23 -7.51
CA ASN A 182 17.67 -16.69 -7.64
C ASN A 182 18.18 -17.44 -6.40
N ASP A 183 19.27 -17.00 -5.79
CA ASP A 183 19.77 -17.52 -4.51
C ASP A 183 18.70 -17.41 -3.42
N GLU A 184 18.10 -16.23 -3.29
CA GLU A 184 17.01 -16.00 -2.34
C GLU A 184 15.78 -16.83 -2.67
N ARG A 185 15.35 -16.89 -3.95
CA ARG A 185 14.24 -17.74 -4.40
C ARG A 185 14.47 -19.21 -4.05
N ARG A 186 15.68 -19.73 -4.24
CA ARG A 186 16.04 -21.11 -3.87
C ARG A 186 16.00 -21.31 -2.35
N ARG A 187 16.37 -20.29 -1.56
CA ARG A 187 16.32 -20.32 -0.10
C ARG A 187 14.89 -20.31 0.45
N ILE A 188 13.99 -19.51 -0.13
CA ILE A 188 12.63 -19.31 0.38
C ILE A 188 11.56 -20.12 -0.37
N GLY A 189 11.89 -20.72 -1.51
CA GLY A 189 10.98 -21.55 -2.33
C GLY A 189 10.00 -20.76 -3.20
N VAL A 190 10.01 -19.42 -3.15
CA VAL A 190 9.10 -18.53 -3.90
C VAL A 190 9.84 -17.38 -4.58
N VAL A 191 9.26 -16.88 -5.66
CA VAL A 191 9.70 -15.62 -6.27
C VAL A 191 9.34 -14.48 -5.30
N PRO A 192 10.28 -13.61 -4.91
CA PRO A 192 9.96 -12.49 -4.02
C PRO A 192 8.77 -11.67 -4.54
N GLN A 193 7.90 -11.24 -3.63
CA GLN A 193 6.65 -10.50 -3.92
C GLN A 193 5.55 -11.31 -4.61
N GLU A 194 5.77 -12.60 -4.90
CA GLU A 194 4.83 -13.42 -5.66
C GLU A 194 4.54 -14.73 -4.94
N GLY A 195 3.27 -15.13 -4.96
CA GLY A 195 2.81 -16.33 -4.27
C GLY A 195 3.02 -17.58 -5.12
N PHE A 196 2.41 -17.59 -6.30
CA PHE A 196 2.45 -18.70 -7.24
C PHE A 196 3.36 -18.38 -8.43
N TRP A 197 4.26 -19.30 -8.77
CA TRP A 197 5.17 -19.16 -9.90
C TRP A 197 5.51 -20.54 -10.49
N LYS A 198 5.94 -20.57 -11.75
CA LYS A 198 6.42 -21.79 -12.42
C LYS A 198 7.69 -21.48 -13.22
N GLY A 199 8.50 -22.50 -13.49
CA GLY A 199 9.61 -22.39 -14.44
C GLY A 199 9.12 -22.11 -15.85
N TYR A 200 9.85 -21.27 -16.58
CA TYR A 200 9.52 -20.89 -17.94
C TYR A 200 10.31 -21.72 -18.96
N LYS A 201 9.61 -22.43 -19.85
CA LYS A 201 10.18 -23.23 -20.95
C LYS A 201 11.30 -24.20 -20.54
N GLY A 202 11.28 -24.69 -19.30
CA GLY A 202 12.29 -25.62 -18.78
C GLY A 202 13.67 -25.00 -18.50
N GLY A 203 13.81 -23.67 -18.61
CA GLY A 203 15.04 -22.93 -18.31
C GLY A 203 15.03 -22.31 -16.90
N PRO A 204 16.06 -21.51 -16.58
CA PRO A 204 16.22 -20.85 -15.28
C PRO A 204 15.25 -19.66 -15.08
N ALA A 205 14.55 -19.25 -16.13
CA ALA A 205 13.55 -18.19 -16.09
C ALA A 205 12.26 -18.64 -15.37
N VAL A 206 11.52 -17.66 -14.86
CA VAL A 206 10.25 -17.85 -14.15
C VAL A 206 9.10 -17.22 -14.93
N ASP A 207 7.91 -17.78 -14.73
CA ASP A 207 6.64 -17.31 -15.25
C ASP A 207 5.62 -17.26 -14.12
N PHE A 208 4.95 -16.13 -13.96
CA PHE A 208 3.88 -15.96 -12.98
C PHE A 208 2.85 -14.92 -13.42
N LEU A 209 1.63 -15.12 -12.94
CA LEU A 209 0.51 -14.19 -13.11
C LEU A 209 0.38 -13.35 -11.85
N GLN A 210 0.29 -12.03 -12.02
CA GLN A 210 -0.03 -11.13 -10.93
C GLN A 210 -1.42 -10.55 -11.12
N ALA A 211 -2.30 -10.78 -10.15
CA ALA A 211 -3.65 -10.23 -10.13
C ALA A 211 -3.87 -9.46 -8.83
N ARG A 212 -4.17 -8.17 -8.94
CA ARG A 212 -4.45 -7.28 -7.81
C ARG A 212 -5.70 -6.48 -8.12
N GLY A 213 -6.45 -6.15 -7.09
CA GLY A 213 -7.63 -5.33 -7.25
C GLY A 213 -8.36 -5.08 -5.96
N TYR A 214 -9.10 -3.99 -5.88
CA TYR A 214 -9.85 -3.63 -4.68
C TYR A 214 -11.03 -2.73 -5.01
N ILE A 215 -11.95 -2.66 -4.07
CA ILE A 215 -12.94 -1.59 -3.95
C ILE A 215 -12.61 -0.73 -2.75
N THR A 216 -12.88 0.56 -2.84
CA THR A 216 -12.67 1.53 -1.76
C THR A 216 -13.89 2.42 -1.61
N PHE A 217 -14.23 2.77 -0.36
CA PHE A 217 -15.26 3.74 -0.07
C PHE A 217 -14.88 4.63 1.11
N GLU A 218 -15.22 5.92 1.02
CA GLU A 218 -15.11 6.88 2.11
C GLU A 218 -16.41 6.86 2.89
N ALA A 219 -16.41 6.19 4.05
CA ALA A 219 -17.57 6.21 4.94
C ALA A 219 -17.85 7.63 5.47
N THR A 220 -16.79 8.41 5.70
CA THR A 220 -16.84 9.85 6.01
C THR A 220 -15.62 10.55 5.43
N LYS A 221 -15.54 11.88 5.54
CA LYS A 221 -14.33 12.65 5.16
C LYS A 221 -13.03 12.18 5.84
N HIS A 222 -13.14 11.47 6.96
CA HIS A 222 -12.01 11.07 7.80
C HIS A 222 -11.84 9.54 7.85
N ILE A 223 -12.79 8.76 7.34
CA ILE A 223 -12.82 7.31 7.49
C ILE A 223 -12.92 6.68 6.10
N ASN A 224 -11.84 6.01 5.70
CA ASN A 224 -11.77 5.22 4.47
C ASN A 224 -11.81 3.73 4.79
N LEU A 225 -12.53 2.98 3.97
CA LEU A 225 -12.61 1.53 4.03
C LEU A 225 -12.26 0.95 2.65
N GLN A 226 -11.52 -0.16 2.65
CA GLN A 226 -11.04 -0.82 1.44
C GLN A 226 -11.07 -2.33 1.62
N PHE A 227 -11.49 -3.04 0.57
CA PHE A 227 -11.54 -4.50 0.54
C PHE A 227 -11.05 -4.99 -0.81
N GLY A 228 -10.17 -6.00 -0.81
CA GLY A 228 -9.62 -6.51 -2.07
C GLY A 228 -8.41 -7.40 -1.87
N HIS A 229 -7.59 -7.50 -2.91
CA HIS A 229 -6.38 -8.29 -2.98
C HIS A 229 -5.23 -7.43 -3.52
N ASP A 230 -4.33 -6.95 -2.65
CA ASP A 230 -3.20 -6.08 -3.02
C ASP A 230 -2.08 -6.17 -1.98
N ARG A 231 -1.04 -5.35 -2.15
CA ARG A 231 0.15 -5.27 -1.29
C ARG A 231 0.14 -4.00 -0.44
N PHE A 232 0.82 -4.08 0.70
CA PHE A 232 0.93 -3.01 1.68
C PHE A 232 2.37 -2.72 2.05
N PHE A 233 2.62 -1.49 2.49
CA PHE A 233 3.91 -1.12 3.05
C PHE A 233 3.69 -0.12 4.18
N ILE A 234 4.20 -0.43 5.37
CA ILE A 234 4.11 0.45 6.54
C ILE A 234 5.53 0.82 6.97
N GLY A 235 5.95 2.05 6.72
CA GLY A 235 7.25 2.57 7.13
C GLY A 235 7.73 3.72 6.25
N ASN A 236 8.79 4.37 6.73
CA ASN A 236 9.47 5.45 6.00
C ASN A 236 10.80 5.03 5.38
N GLY A 237 11.28 3.81 5.65
CA GLY A 237 12.50 3.26 5.04
C GLY A 237 12.31 2.68 3.65
N HIS A 238 13.42 2.24 3.04
CA HIS A 238 13.38 1.41 1.82
C HIS A 238 12.81 0.01 2.10
N ARG A 239 13.05 -0.49 3.31
CA ARG A 239 12.45 -1.71 3.86
C ARG A 239 11.68 -1.35 5.13
N SER A 240 10.88 -2.30 5.59
CA SER A 240 10.08 -2.17 6.80
C SER A 240 10.18 -3.45 7.63
N MET A 241 10.22 -3.28 8.96
CA MET A 241 10.08 -4.35 9.95
C MET A 241 8.65 -4.49 10.49
N ILE A 242 7.72 -3.63 10.04
CA ILE A 242 6.29 -3.69 10.39
C ILE A 242 5.55 -4.53 9.36
N LEU A 243 5.53 -4.01 8.13
CA LEU A 243 4.95 -4.67 6.97
C LEU A 243 5.68 -4.18 5.72
N SER A 244 6.45 -5.06 5.10
CA SER A 244 7.25 -4.75 3.92
C SER A 244 6.55 -5.15 2.62
N GLY A 245 7.06 -4.64 1.50
CA GLY A 245 6.58 -4.99 0.16
C GLY A 245 7.11 -6.33 -0.37
N ASN A 246 7.78 -7.14 0.48
CA ASN A 246 8.39 -8.40 0.06
C ASN A 246 7.40 -9.58 -0.02
N ALA A 247 6.29 -9.49 0.72
CA ALA A 247 5.24 -10.49 0.71
C ALA A 247 4.36 -10.37 -0.55
N PRO A 248 3.74 -11.47 -1.00
CA PRO A 248 2.76 -11.42 -2.09
C PRO A 248 1.54 -10.59 -1.71
N ALA A 249 0.79 -10.19 -2.75
CA ALA A 249 -0.54 -9.61 -2.54
C ALA A 249 -1.41 -10.58 -1.74
N ALA A 250 -2.23 -10.03 -0.84
CA ALA A 250 -3.07 -10.80 0.07
C ALA A 250 -4.50 -10.28 0.01
N LEU A 251 -5.47 -11.16 0.26
CA LEU A 251 -6.86 -10.73 0.48
C LEU A 251 -6.91 -9.94 1.78
N PHE A 252 -7.58 -8.79 1.78
CA PHE A 252 -7.56 -7.87 2.90
C PHE A 252 -8.87 -7.13 3.11
N PHE A 253 -9.06 -6.71 4.36
CA PHE A 253 -9.93 -5.60 4.74
C PHE A 253 -9.10 -4.54 5.45
N LYS A 254 -9.21 -3.28 5.01
CA LYS A 254 -8.44 -2.15 5.52
C LYS A 254 -9.36 -1.01 5.89
N GLY A 255 -9.24 -0.52 7.11
CA GLY A 255 -9.82 0.75 7.53
C GLY A 255 -8.73 1.77 7.83
N ASN A 256 -8.93 3.01 7.45
CA ASN A 256 -8.01 4.09 7.77
C ASN A 256 -8.76 5.34 8.23
N VAL A 257 -8.45 5.81 9.44
CA VAL A 257 -9.03 7.00 10.04
C VAL A 257 -7.97 8.10 10.09
N LYS A 258 -8.16 9.14 9.28
CA LYS A 258 -7.31 10.35 9.26
C LYS A 258 -8.10 11.53 9.81
N VAL A 259 -7.73 12.03 10.98
CA VAL A 259 -8.40 13.19 11.59
C VAL A 259 -7.39 14.08 12.31
N TRP A 260 -7.43 15.37 12.03
CA TRP A 260 -6.50 16.36 12.58
C TRP A 260 -5.02 16.04 12.32
N LYS A 261 -4.31 15.51 13.31
CA LYS A 261 -2.90 15.11 13.24
C LYS A 261 -2.72 13.59 13.39
N PHE A 262 -3.82 12.86 13.52
CA PHE A 262 -3.85 11.43 13.77
C PHE A 262 -4.11 10.66 12.48
N ASN A 263 -3.46 9.52 12.34
CA ASN A 263 -3.74 8.50 11.35
C ASN A 263 -3.77 7.14 12.05
N TYR A 264 -4.90 6.46 11.97
CA TYR A 264 -5.13 5.14 12.55
C TYR A 264 -5.51 4.14 11.46
N LEU A 265 -4.65 3.16 11.23
CA LEU A 265 -4.84 2.07 10.28
C LEU A 265 -5.28 0.81 11.03
N PHE A 266 -6.35 0.22 10.54
CA PHE A 266 -6.79 -1.14 10.82
C PHE A 266 -6.60 -2.00 9.58
N LEU A 267 -5.96 -3.16 9.71
CA LEU A 267 -5.72 -4.06 8.59
C LEU A 267 -5.89 -5.52 9.02
N ILE A 268 -6.75 -6.25 8.33
CA ILE A 268 -6.81 -7.71 8.39
C ILE A 268 -6.40 -8.26 7.03
N ASN A 269 -5.44 -9.19 7.03
CA ASN A 269 -4.98 -9.88 5.82
C ASN A 269 -5.12 -11.39 5.98
N ARG A 270 -5.33 -12.07 4.85
CA ARG A 270 -5.21 -13.52 4.71
C ARG A 270 -4.00 -13.85 3.83
N TYR A 271 -3.02 -14.51 4.42
CA TYR A 271 -1.77 -14.92 3.79
C TYR A 271 -1.74 -16.42 3.50
N THR A 272 -0.96 -16.77 2.48
CA THR A 272 -0.46 -18.13 2.28
C THR A 272 0.68 -18.40 3.26
N ALA A 273 0.50 -19.35 4.17
CA ALA A 273 1.46 -19.64 5.23
C ALA A 273 2.66 -20.45 4.75
N GLU A 274 2.42 -21.45 3.90
CA GLU A 274 3.46 -22.32 3.36
C GLU A 274 3.23 -22.56 1.86
N PRO A 275 4.05 -21.94 0.99
CA PRO A 275 4.01 -22.24 -0.43
C PRO A 275 4.60 -23.63 -0.66
N ARG A 276 3.79 -24.54 -1.21
CA ARG A 276 4.26 -25.87 -1.60
C ARG A 276 4.81 -25.81 -3.02
N GLY A 277 6.04 -26.28 -3.21
CA GLY A 277 6.71 -26.28 -4.51
C GLY A 277 8.06 -26.96 -4.47
N ASN A 278 8.79 -26.87 -5.58
CA ASN A 278 10.17 -27.31 -5.71
C ASN A 278 11.00 -26.23 -6.42
N VAL A 279 12.26 -26.55 -6.74
CA VAL A 279 13.16 -25.60 -7.42
C VAL A 279 12.69 -25.13 -8.80
N THR A 280 11.72 -25.83 -9.42
CA THR A 280 11.16 -25.53 -10.74
C THR A 280 9.75 -24.93 -10.71
N GLY A 281 9.10 -24.80 -9.55
CA GLY A 281 7.82 -24.11 -9.46
C GLY A 281 6.97 -24.45 -8.23
N SER A 282 5.86 -23.74 -8.11
CA SER A 282 4.82 -23.97 -7.11
C SER A 282 3.92 -25.14 -7.53
N PHE A 283 3.50 -25.98 -6.58
CA PHE A 283 2.50 -27.03 -6.83
C PHE A 283 1.11 -26.41 -6.87
N GLY A 284 0.35 -26.67 -7.93
CA GLY A 284 -1.02 -26.15 -8.11
C GLY A 284 -2.14 -26.96 -7.45
N ASN A 285 -1.80 -28.03 -6.71
CA ASN A 285 -2.78 -28.98 -6.18
C ASN A 285 -2.89 -28.91 -4.65
N GLY A 286 -4.12 -28.93 -4.13
CA GLY A 286 -4.40 -29.14 -2.69
C GLY A 286 -4.57 -27.89 -1.83
N GLY A 287 -4.48 -26.69 -2.42
CA GLY A 287 -4.52 -25.42 -1.67
C GLY A 287 -3.29 -25.22 -0.78
N TYR A 288 -3.05 -23.98 -0.35
CA TYR A 288 -2.02 -23.70 0.64
C TYR A 288 -2.63 -23.45 2.01
N PRO A 289 -1.95 -23.81 3.11
CA PRO A 289 -2.39 -23.43 4.45
C PRO A 289 -2.52 -21.91 4.56
N GLU A 290 -3.59 -21.46 5.22
CA GLU A 290 -3.87 -20.04 5.39
C GLU A 290 -3.43 -19.56 6.78
N LYS A 291 -2.85 -18.37 6.84
CA LYS A 291 -2.65 -17.60 8.08
C LYS A 291 -3.31 -16.25 7.94
N PHE A 292 -3.75 -15.70 9.05
CA PHE A 292 -4.33 -14.37 9.11
C PHE A 292 -3.42 -13.46 9.90
N MET A 293 -3.46 -12.19 9.55
CA MET A 293 -2.80 -11.14 10.32
C MET A 293 -3.80 -10.05 10.59
N ALA A 294 -3.88 -9.62 11.84
CA ALA A 294 -4.57 -8.41 12.22
C ALA A 294 -3.53 -7.39 12.69
N LEU A 295 -3.62 -6.15 12.21
CA LEU A 295 -2.62 -5.10 12.45
C LEU A 295 -3.30 -3.77 12.74
N HIS A 296 -2.85 -3.12 13.81
CA HIS A 296 -3.16 -1.73 14.12
C HIS A 296 -1.90 -0.87 13.98
N HIS A 297 -2.02 0.27 13.33
CA HIS A 297 -0.96 1.28 13.30
C HIS A 297 -1.56 2.65 13.61
N PHE A 298 -1.13 3.25 14.71
CA PHE A 298 -1.51 4.60 15.09
C PHE A 298 -0.32 5.52 14.95
N SER A 299 -0.48 6.66 14.28
CA SER A 299 0.55 7.70 14.22
C SER A 299 0.02 9.09 14.41
N ILE A 300 0.89 9.96 14.91
CA ILE A 300 0.60 11.37 15.18
C ILE A 300 1.71 12.26 14.63
N ASN A 301 1.30 13.34 13.96
CA ASN A 301 2.18 14.44 13.58
C ASN A 301 2.40 15.38 14.78
N VAL A 302 3.60 15.37 15.36
CA VAL A 302 4.01 16.23 16.48
C VAL A 302 4.71 17.49 15.95
N GLY A 303 4.16 18.65 16.31
CA GLY A 303 4.64 19.93 15.81
C GLY A 303 4.54 20.01 14.28
N LYS A 304 5.61 20.50 13.63
CA LYS A 304 5.69 20.62 12.17
C LYS A 304 6.65 19.62 11.52
N LYS A 305 7.43 18.85 12.29
CA LYS A 305 8.60 18.13 11.74
C LYS A 305 8.63 16.63 12.05
N LEU A 306 7.87 16.19 13.04
CA LEU A 306 8.00 14.85 13.60
C LEU A 306 6.70 14.08 13.38
N ASN A 307 6.80 12.84 12.92
CA ASN A 307 5.73 11.85 12.98
C ASN A 307 6.22 10.69 13.84
N ILE A 308 5.39 10.25 14.77
CA ILE A 308 5.64 9.09 15.62
C ILE A 308 4.48 8.13 15.42
N GLY A 309 4.80 6.85 15.25
CA GLY A 309 3.84 5.76 15.15
C GLY A 309 4.10 4.68 16.19
N VAL A 310 3.03 4.00 16.57
CA VAL A 310 3.04 2.76 17.34
C VAL A 310 2.20 1.74 16.59
N PHE A 311 2.59 0.47 16.66
CA PHE A 311 1.84 -0.60 16.03
C PHE A 311 1.80 -1.84 16.90
N GLU A 312 0.76 -2.63 16.65
CA GLU A 312 0.70 -4.03 17.06
C GLU A 312 0.24 -4.87 15.88
N SER A 313 0.69 -6.11 15.82
CA SER A 313 0.16 -7.08 14.88
C SER A 313 0.12 -8.47 15.49
N VAL A 314 -0.95 -9.19 15.23
CA VAL A 314 -1.08 -10.60 15.60
C VAL A 314 -1.14 -11.44 14.35
N VAL A 315 -0.33 -12.50 14.28
CA VAL A 315 -0.42 -13.52 13.25
C VAL A 315 -1.01 -14.78 13.87
N PHE A 316 -2.12 -15.25 13.32
CA PHE A 316 -2.90 -16.38 13.84
C PHE A 316 -3.37 -17.29 12.70
N GLY A 317 -3.69 -18.53 13.02
CA GLY A 317 -4.16 -19.52 12.04
C GLY A 317 -4.13 -20.93 12.60
N ALA A 318 -4.58 -21.90 11.81
CA ALA A 318 -4.54 -23.30 12.20
C ALA A 318 -3.08 -23.81 12.22
N ASP A 319 -2.74 -24.61 13.23
CA ASP A 319 -1.47 -25.31 13.39
C ASP A 319 -1.72 -26.70 14.01
N SER A 320 -0.69 -27.54 14.05
CA SER A 320 -0.61 -28.86 14.70
C SER A 320 -1.20 -28.91 16.12
N LEU A 321 -1.16 -27.82 16.88
CA LEU A 321 -1.73 -27.69 18.22
C LEU A 321 -3.07 -26.92 18.27
N ASN A 322 -3.46 -26.26 17.17
CA ASN A 322 -4.62 -25.39 17.10
C ASN A 322 -5.40 -25.68 15.81
N GLN A 323 -6.53 -26.38 15.89
CA GLN A 323 -7.43 -26.59 14.74
C GLN A 323 -8.24 -25.33 14.38
N GLY A 324 -7.77 -24.16 14.83
CA GLY A 324 -8.51 -22.90 14.94
C GLY A 324 -8.87 -22.26 13.60
N LYS A 325 -10.17 -21.94 13.48
CA LYS A 325 -10.75 -21.08 12.44
C LYS A 325 -10.31 -19.63 12.67
N PHE A 326 -10.59 -18.74 11.70
CA PHE A 326 -10.43 -17.30 11.86
C PHE A 326 -11.07 -16.79 13.17
N ASP A 327 -10.26 -16.21 14.07
CA ASP A 327 -10.76 -15.63 15.31
C ASP A 327 -11.29 -14.21 15.06
N VAL A 328 -12.62 -14.09 15.09
CA VAL A 328 -13.34 -12.83 14.86
C VAL A 328 -13.00 -11.78 15.93
N ALA A 329 -12.49 -12.17 17.10
CA ALA A 329 -12.07 -11.21 18.12
C ALA A 329 -10.93 -10.30 17.62
N TYR A 330 -10.00 -10.83 16.80
CA TYR A 330 -8.94 -10.02 16.18
C TYR A 330 -9.45 -9.12 15.06
N ALA A 331 -10.70 -9.28 14.60
CA ALA A 331 -11.33 -8.32 13.70
C ALA A 331 -11.81 -7.04 14.41
N ASN A 332 -11.59 -6.91 15.72
CA ASN A 332 -11.94 -5.72 16.48
C ASN A 332 -10.99 -4.55 16.14
N PRO A 333 -11.51 -3.44 15.58
CA PRO A 333 -10.68 -2.32 15.16
C PRO A 333 -10.36 -1.31 16.27
N ILE A 334 -10.76 -1.57 17.52
CA ILE A 334 -10.70 -0.62 18.63
C ILE A 334 -9.84 -1.15 19.78
N ILE A 335 -9.97 -2.45 20.09
CA ILE A 335 -9.34 -3.03 21.27
C ILE A 335 -7.91 -3.46 20.93
N PHE A 336 -6.97 -3.07 21.78
CA PHE A 336 -5.58 -3.48 21.70
C PHE A 336 -5.47 -5.01 21.85
N TYR A 337 -4.84 -5.68 20.89
CA TYR A 337 -4.86 -7.13 20.76
C TYR A 337 -4.21 -7.86 21.92
N ARG A 338 -3.23 -7.25 22.62
CA ARG A 338 -2.69 -7.85 23.85
C ARG A 338 -3.77 -8.08 24.92
N ALA A 339 -4.79 -7.21 25.00
CA ALA A 339 -5.92 -7.40 25.91
C ALA A 339 -6.84 -8.56 25.46
N ILE A 340 -7.00 -8.78 24.16
CA ILE A 340 -7.78 -9.89 23.59
C ILE A 340 -7.01 -11.21 23.76
N GLU A 341 -5.71 -11.22 23.47
CA GLU A 341 -4.84 -12.40 23.57
C GLU A 341 -4.75 -12.92 25.01
N HIS A 342 -4.65 -12.03 26.01
CA HIS A 342 -4.71 -12.41 27.42
C HIS A 342 -6.06 -13.04 27.81
N GLN A 343 -7.16 -12.68 27.13
CA GLN A 343 -8.48 -13.26 27.38
C GLN A 343 -8.68 -14.61 26.66
N THR A 344 -8.01 -14.84 25.52
CA THR A 344 -8.10 -16.08 24.73
C THR A 344 -7.01 -17.11 25.07
N GLY A 345 -6.07 -16.77 25.96
CA GLY A 345 -5.11 -17.71 26.53
C GLY A 345 -3.70 -17.67 25.92
N SER A 346 -3.30 -16.55 25.31
CA SER A 346 -1.93 -16.24 24.87
C SER A 346 -1.30 -17.26 23.90
N ARG A 347 -2.02 -17.59 22.82
CA ARG A 347 -1.62 -18.64 21.86
C ARG A 347 -1.02 -18.14 20.56
N ASP A 348 -1.21 -16.87 20.22
CA ASP A 348 -0.87 -16.31 18.92
C ASP A 348 0.38 -15.41 19.01
N ASN A 349 1.10 -15.24 17.90
CA ASN A 349 2.31 -14.41 17.91
C ASN A 349 1.93 -12.92 17.78
N VAL A 350 2.28 -12.14 18.80
CA VAL A 350 2.03 -10.70 18.85
C VAL A 350 3.34 -9.93 18.74
N LEU A 351 3.43 -9.09 17.72
CA LEU A 351 4.49 -8.11 17.56
C LEU A 351 4.00 -6.75 17.99
N LEU A 352 4.87 -6.01 18.67
CA LEU A 352 4.64 -4.64 19.09
C LEU A 352 5.79 -3.77 18.61
N GLY A 353 5.54 -2.50 18.33
CA GLY A 353 6.65 -1.63 18.01
C GLY A 353 6.29 -0.18 17.79
N THR A 354 7.31 0.57 17.42
CA THR A 354 7.23 2.01 17.21
C THR A 354 8.01 2.40 15.97
N ASP A 355 7.53 3.40 15.25
CA ASP A 355 8.28 4.03 14.18
C ASP A 355 8.30 5.55 14.35
N PHE A 356 9.31 6.18 13.76
CA PHE A 356 9.36 7.63 13.72
C PHE A 356 9.95 8.12 12.41
N LYS A 357 9.61 9.37 12.11
CA LYS A 357 10.17 10.14 10.99
C LYS A 357 10.33 11.58 11.42
N TRP A 358 11.54 12.10 11.26
CA TRP A 358 11.88 13.44 11.66
C TRP A 358 12.53 14.22 10.50
N ASN A 359 11.78 15.19 9.99
CA ASN A 359 12.26 16.19 9.02
C ASN A 359 13.04 17.28 9.77
N ALA A 360 14.18 16.92 10.37
CA ALA A 360 14.94 17.76 11.29
C ALA A 360 15.33 19.12 10.65
N ILE A 361 15.83 19.06 9.42
CA ILE A 361 16.27 20.19 8.60
C ILE A 361 15.68 20.04 7.20
N LYS A 362 15.51 21.14 6.46
CA LYS A 362 15.09 21.08 5.05
C LYS A 362 16.02 20.13 4.28
N LYS A 363 15.44 19.25 3.47
CA LYS A 363 16.14 18.26 2.62
C LYS A 363 16.81 17.11 3.38
N VAL A 364 16.58 16.97 4.69
CA VAL A 364 17.19 15.90 5.51
C VAL A 364 16.12 15.26 6.38
N GLN A 365 15.96 13.94 6.25
CA GLN A 365 15.01 13.17 7.05
C GLN A 365 15.69 11.99 7.74
N LEU A 366 15.52 11.93 9.06
CA LEU A 366 15.85 10.76 9.85
C LEU A 366 14.60 9.91 10.04
N TYR A 367 14.75 8.60 10.00
CA TYR A 367 13.66 7.68 10.28
C TYR A 367 14.16 6.43 11.00
N GLY A 368 13.26 5.76 11.70
CA GLY A 368 13.57 4.49 12.33
C GLY A 368 12.33 3.70 12.71
N GLN A 369 12.55 2.42 12.97
CA GLN A 369 11.57 1.45 13.43
C GLN A 369 12.21 0.59 14.51
N LEU A 370 11.41 0.27 15.53
CA LEU A 370 11.73 -0.69 16.59
C LEU A 370 10.56 -1.68 16.63
N THR A 371 10.87 -2.97 16.49
CA THR A 371 9.92 -4.07 16.62
C THR A 371 10.35 -4.94 17.79
N LEU A 372 9.38 -5.38 18.58
CA LEU A 372 9.50 -6.17 19.79
C LEU A 372 8.62 -7.42 19.65
N ASP A 373 9.20 -8.57 19.99
CA ASP A 373 8.52 -9.87 20.11
C ASP A 373 8.83 -10.40 21.53
N GLU A 374 7.80 -10.86 22.26
CA GLU A 374 7.92 -11.39 23.63
C GLU A 374 8.71 -10.46 24.61
N PHE A 375 8.26 -9.20 24.78
CA PHE A 375 8.98 -8.19 25.57
C PHE A 375 8.63 -8.17 27.07
N LEU A 376 9.59 -8.53 27.93
CA LEU A 376 9.56 -8.23 29.38
C LEU A 376 10.67 -7.24 29.76
N LEU A 377 10.27 -6.00 30.05
CA LEU A 377 11.15 -4.86 30.36
C LEU A 377 12.09 -5.12 31.55
N ASP A 378 11.61 -5.85 32.56
CA ASP A 378 12.37 -6.15 33.78
C ASP A 378 13.58 -7.06 33.49
N ASN A 379 13.39 -8.06 32.62
CA ASN A 379 14.44 -8.98 32.21
C ASN A 379 15.46 -8.32 31.27
N LEU A 380 15.06 -7.31 30.50
CA LEU A 380 15.98 -6.54 29.66
C LEU A 380 16.86 -5.61 30.50
N ARG A 381 16.28 -4.90 31.47
CA ARG A 381 17.02 -3.99 32.37
C ARG A 381 17.98 -4.73 33.30
N ALA A 382 17.65 -5.97 33.68
CA ALA A 382 18.52 -6.82 34.47
C ALA A 382 19.80 -7.26 33.72
N GLY A 383 19.86 -7.12 32.38
CA GLY A 383 21.04 -7.45 31.60
C GLY A 383 21.35 -8.95 31.50
N ASN A 384 20.45 -9.81 31.97
CA ASN A 384 20.66 -11.26 32.09
C ASN A 384 20.58 -12.02 30.75
N GLY A 385 20.42 -11.31 29.62
CA GLY A 385 20.34 -11.91 28.30
C GLY A 385 19.18 -12.91 28.16
N TRP A 386 18.01 -12.58 28.72
CA TRP A 386 16.87 -13.50 28.69
C TRP A 386 16.48 -13.83 27.25
N TRP A 387 16.54 -15.12 26.92
CA TRP A 387 16.43 -15.66 25.57
C TRP A 387 15.10 -15.33 24.85
N ALA A 388 14.05 -15.00 25.60
CA ALA A 388 12.74 -14.64 25.05
C ALA A 388 12.65 -13.18 24.58
N ASN A 389 13.52 -12.28 25.06
CA ASN A 389 13.50 -10.88 24.62
C ASN A 389 14.06 -10.75 23.20
N LYS A 390 13.18 -10.66 22.20
CA LYS A 390 13.55 -10.49 20.79
C LYS A 390 13.17 -9.09 20.32
N PHE A 391 14.12 -8.42 19.68
CA PHE A 391 13.86 -7.09 19.12
C PHE A 391 14.63 -6.90 17.81
N ALA A 392 14.10 -6.02 16.97
CA ALA A 392 14.73 -5.60 15.73
C ALA A 392 14.72 -4.07 15.66
N VAL A 393 15.82 -3.48 15.18
CA VAL A 393 15.98 -2.03 15.01
C VAL A 393 16.37 -1.74 13.57
N GLN A 394 15.70 -0.77 12.97
CA GLN A 394 16.06 -0.18 11.69
C GLN A 394 16.15 1.32 11.86
N ALA A 395 17.22 1.93 11.37
CA ALA A 395 17.37 3.38 11.30
C ALA A 395 17.94 3.77 9.93
N GLY A 396 17.63 4.97 9.48
CA GLY A 396 18.17 5.47 8.22
C GLY A 396 18.03 6.98 8.07
N LEU A 397 18.70 7.46 7.02
CA LEU A 397 18.75 8.87 6.62
C LEU A 397 18.37 8.97 5.13
N LYS A 398 17.56 9.96 4.80
CA LYS A 398 17.20 10.34 3.42
C LYS A 398 17.54 11.80 3.15
#